data_AF-A0A960IUA2-F1
#
_entry.id   AF-A0A960IUA2-F1
#
_cell.length_a   1.000
_cell.length_b   1.000
_cell.length_c   1.000
_cell.angle_alpha   90.00
_cell.angle_beta   90.00
_cell.angle_gamma   90.00
#
_symmetry.space_group_name_H-M   'P 1'
#
loop_
_entity.id
_entity.type
_entity.pdbx_description
1 polymer ?
#
loop_
_entity_poly.entity_id
_entity_poly.type
_entity_poly.pdbx_seq_one_letter_code
_entity_poly.pdbx_strand_id
1 'polypeptide(L)'
;MSDTQIIIGLAAIVFLGVGAQWIAKRRDFPSLLLLLPAGLLAGNVGPLVDPEKLFGDTLFPGVTMLVGLLLFQSGLQLRVRDLPSEAR
;
A
#
# COMPACT_ATOMS: atom_id res chain seq x y z
N MET A 1 8.72 4.19 -20.95
CA MET A 1 8.57 2.73 -20.73
C MET A 1 7.81 2.16 -21.91
N SER A 2 8.10 0.93 -22.33
CA SER A 2 7.25 0.24 -23.30
C SER A 2 5.94 -0.18 -22.65
N ASP A 3 4.83 -0.26 -23.38
CA ASP A 3 3.50 -0.60 -22.84
C ASP A 3 3.50 -1.90 -22.01
N THR A 4 4.26 -2.90 -22.45
CA THR A 4 4.45 -4.17 -21.73
C THR A 4 5.02 -3.98 -20.32
N GLN A 5 5.94 -3.04 -20.13
CA GLN A 5 6.54 -2.78 -18.82
C GLN A 5 5.53 -2.14 -17.87
N ILE A 6 4.62 -1.31 -18.39
CA ILE A 6 3.54 -0.71 -17.60
C ILE A 6 2.60 -1.81 -17.12
N ILE A 7 2.18 -2.70 -18.02
CA ILE A 7 1.30 -3.84 -17.69
C ILE A 7 1.96 -4.76 -16.68
N ILE A 8 3.23 -5.11 -16.87
CA ILE A 8 3.99 -5.96 -15.93
C ILE A 8 4.13 -5.27 -14.57
N GLY A 9 4.43 -3.97 -14.54
CA GLY A 9 4.55 -3.19 -13.30
C GLY A 9 3.23 -3.15 -12.52
N LEU A 10 2.12 -2.87 -13.19
CA LEU A 10 0.78 -2.89 -12.57
C LEU A 10 0.38 -4.30 -12.10
N ALA A 11 0.63 -5.32 -12.91
CA ALA A 11 0.38 -6.71 -12.54
C ALA A 11 1.19 -7.12 -11.31
N ALA A 12 2.46 -6.71 -11.23
CA ALA A 12 3.31 -6.95 -10.07
C ALA A 12 2.78 -6.25 -8.82
N ILE A 13 2.34 -4.99 -8.91
CA ILE A 13 1.74 -4.25 -7.78
C ILE A 13 0.50 -5.00 -7.26
N VAL A 14 -0.41 -5.40 -8.15
CA VAL A 14 -1.64 -6.11 -7.75
C VAL A 14 -1.31 -7.47 -7.18
N PHE A 15 -0.41 -8.23 -7.82
CA PHE A 15 -0.02 -9.56 -7.38
C PHE A 15 0.66 -9.54 -6.01
N LEU A 16 1.62 -8.63 -5.79
CA LEU A 16 2.29 -8.46 -4.50
C LEU A 16 1.32 -7.95 -3.44
N GLY A 17 0.42 -7.02 -3.80
CA GLY A 17 -0.59 -6.47 -2.92
C GLY A 17 -1.54 -7.54 -2.38
N VAL A 18 -2.18 -8.28 -3.29
CA VAL A 18 -3.12 -9.36 -2.96
C VAL A 18 -2.40 -10.52 -2.29
N GLY A 19 -1.21 -10.89 -2.78
CA GLY A 19 -0.39 -11.95 -2.19
C GLY A 19 -0.03 -11.64 -0.73
N ALA A 20 0.45 -10.43 -0.46
CA ALA A 20 0.78 -10.01 0.91
C ALA A 20 -0.46 -9.98 1.80
N GLN A 21 -1.60 -9.45 1.34
CA GLN A 21 -2.85 -9.45 2.11
C GLN A 21 -3.36 -10.87 2.39
N TRP A 22 -3.26 -11.77 1.42
CA TRP A 22 -3.66 -13.16 1.58
C TRP A 22 -2.78 -13.90 2.58
N ILE A 23 -1.45 -13.73 2.51
CA ILE A 23 -0.49 -14.33 3.46
C ILE A 23 -0.70 -13.77 4.87
N ALA A 24 -0.91 -12.45 4.99
CA ALA A 24 -1.16 -11.77 6.26
C ALA A 24 -2.41 -12.34 6.94
N LYS A 25 -3.52 -12.46 6.19
CA LYS A 25 -4.76 -13.05 6.69
C LYS A 25 -4.59 -14.54 7.05
N ARG A 26 -3.74 -15.27 6.35
CA ARG A 26 -3.46 -16.69 6.64
C ARG A 26 -2.71 -16.90 7.96
N ARG A 27 -1.96 -15.89 8.42
CA ARG A 27 -1.10 -15.97 9.61
C ARG A 27 -1.56 -15.08 10.77
N ASP A 28 -2.69 -14.36 10.64
CA ASP A 28 -3.16 -13.33 11.57
C ASP A 28 -2.12 -12.23 11.84
N PHE A 29 -1.32 -11.88 10.81
CA PHE A 29 -0.34 -10.80 10.87
C PHE A 29 -0.87 -9.50 10.23
N PRO A 30 -0.42 -8.32 10.67
CA PRO A 30 -0.72 -7.07 10.00
C PRO A 30 -0.19 -7.03 8.56
N SER A 31 -1.07 -6.89 7.57
CA SER A 31 -0.71 -6.89 6.13
C SER A 31 0.31 -5.83 5.75
N LEU A 32 0.31 -4.68 6.44
CA LEU A 32 1.25 -3.59 6.19
C LEU A 32 2.71 -4.03 6.42
N LEU A 33 2.96 -4.92 7.38
CA LEU A 33 4.30 -5.44 7.67
C LEU A 33 4.85 -6.33 6.55
N LEU A 34 3.98 -7.00 5.79
CA LEU A 34 4.37 -7.78 4.61
C LEU A 34 4.52 -6.88 3.38
N LEU A 35 3.66 -5.87 3.25
CA LEU A 35 3.67 -4.94 2.12
C LEU A 35 4.90 -4.03 2.11
N LEU A 36 5.40 -3.60 3.27
CA LEU A 36 6.59 -2.75 3.39
C LEU A 36 7.84 -3.35 2.70
N PRO A 37 8.32 -4.56 3.08
CA PRO A 37 9.46 -5.17 2.41
C PRO A 37 9.12 -5.56 0.97
N ALA A 38 7.89 -6.00 0.68
CA ALA A 38 7.49 -6.32 -0.69
C ALA A 38 7.60 -5.12 -1.64
N GLY A 39 7.14 -3.94 -1.22
CA GLY A 39 7.24 -2.70 -1.99
C GLY A 39 8.68 -2.20 -2.12
N LEU A 40 9.47 -2.26 -1.04
CA LEU A 40 10.88 -1.86 -1.07
C LEU A 40 11.70 -2.76 -2.01
N LEU A 41 11.47 -4.08 -1.96
CA LEU A 41 12.13 -5.02 -2.85
C LEU A 41 11.68 -4.85 -4.30
N ALA A 42 10.39 -4.60 -4.54
CA ALA A 42 9.85 -4.37 -5.88
C ALA A 42 10.38 -3.11 -6.56
N GLY A 43 10.74 -2.08 -5.78
CA GLY A 43 11.40 -0.87 -6.28
C GLY A 43 12.92 -0.98 -6.41
N ASN A 44 13.59 -1.72 -5.52
CA ASN A 44 15.05 -1.75 -5.45
C ASN A 44 15.72 -2.93 -6.18
N VAL A 45 15.15 -4.15 -6.12
CA VAL A 45 15.85 -5.39 -6.54
C VAL A 45 15.66 -5.69 -8.04
N GLY A 46 15.74 -4.64 -8.84
CA GLY A 46 15.38 -4.65 -10.25
C GLY A 46 14.24 -3.65 -10.42
N PRO A 47 14.35 -2.63 -11.28
CA PRO A 47 13.35 -1.59 -11.47
C PRO A 47 12.11 -2.14 -12.21
N LEU A 48 11.48 -3.16 -11.62
CA LEU A 48 10.29 -3.83 -12.13
C LEU A 48 9.07 -2.93 -11.97
N VAL A 49 9.04 -2.17 -10.87
CA VAL A 49 8.00 -1.20 -10.55
C VAL A 49 8.64 0.16 -10.31
N ASP A 50 8.31 1.12 -11.17
CA ASP A 50 8.72 2.53 -11.03
C ASP A 50 7.45 3.38 -10.87
N PRO A 51 7.05 3.73 -9.63
CA PRO A 51 5.81 4.46 -9.37
C PRO A 51 5.77 5.83 -10.07
N GLU A 52 6.93 6.49 -10.16
CA GLU A 52 7.07 7.80 -10.81
C GLU A 52 6.76 7.69 -12.30
N LYS A 53 7.27 6.65 -12.98
CA LYS A 53 6.98 6.42 -14.40
C LYS A 53 5.58 5.85 -14.67
N LEU A 54 4.99 5.13 -13.72
CA LEU A 54 3.67 4.53 -13.86
C LEU A 54 2.54 5.55 -13.62
N PHE A 55 2.70 6.41 -12.62
CA PHE A 55 1.63 7.32 -12.17
C PHE A 55 1.98 8.80 -12.34
N GLY A 56 3.25 9.18 -12.44
CA GLY A 56 3.71 10.56 -12.65
C GLY A 56 3.08 11.53 -11.65
N ASP A 57 2.53 12.63 -12.17
CA ASP A 57 1.89 13.69 -11.37
C ASP A 57 0.66 13.23 -10.59
N THR A 58 0.08 12.07 -10.94
CA THR A 58 -1.07 11.49 -10.22
C THR A 58 -0.67 10.62 -9.03
N LEU A 59 0.62 10.30 -8.89
CA LEU A 59 1.13 9.45 -7.80
C LEU A 59 0.82 10.05 -6.44
N PHE A 60 1.26 11.29 -6.21
CA PHE A 60 1.09 11.96 -4.92
C PHE A 60 -0.38 12.25 -4.57
N PRO A 61 -1.21 12.78 -5.49
CA PRO A 61 -2.65 12.92 -5.26
C PRO A 61 -3.34 11.59 -4.97
N GLY A 62 -3.02 10.54 -5.73
CA GLY A 62 -3.59 9.21 -5.55
C GLY A 62 -3.24 8.60 -4.19
N VAL A 63 -1.96 8.63 -3.81
CA VAL A 63 -1.51 8.15 -2.50
C VAL A 63 -2.17 8.93 -1.37
N THR A 64 -2.23 10.26 -1.48
CA THR A 64 -2.86 11.12 -0.46
C THR A 64 -4.34 10.79 -0.28
N MET A 65 -5.06 10.61 -1.39
CA MET A 65 -6.47 10.22 -1.36
C MET A 65 -6.66 8.84 -0.71
N LEU A 66 -5.86 7.84 -1.10
CA LEU A 66 -5.94 6.48 -0.57
C LEU A 66 -5.60 6.41 0.92
N VAL A 67 -4.56 7.13 1.36
CA VAL A 67 -4.20 7.24 2.78
C VAL A 67 -5.30 7.96 3.55
N GLY A 68 -5.84 9.05 3.02
CA GLY A 68 -6.98 9.74 3.62
C GLY A 68 -8.20 8.83 3.78
N LEU A 69 -8.52 8.01 2.78
CA LEU A 69 -9.59 7.02 2.84
C LEU A 69 -9.32 5.94 3.90
N LEU A 70 -8.09 5.43 3.97
CA LEU A 70 -7.68 4.44 4.97
C LEU A 70 -7.82 4.99 6.41
N LEU A 71 -7.37 6.23 6.63
CA LEU A 71 -7.49 6.91 7.92
C LEU A 71 -8.96 7.22 8.25
N PHE A 72 -9.76 7.63 7.26
CA PHE A 72 -11.18 7.86 7.44
C PHE A 72 -11.91 6.59 7.87
N GLN A 73 -11.66 5.47 7.18
CA GLN A 73 -12.22 4.17 7.55
C GLN A 73 -11.82 3.76 8.97
N SER A 74 -10.54 3.92 9.31
CA SER A 74 -10.01 3.59 10.64
C SER A 74 -10.60 4.51 11.72
N GLY A 75 -10.78 5.79 11.41
CA GLY A 75 -11.39 6.79 12.29
C GLY A 75 -12.87 6.54 12.55
N LEU A 76 -13.63 6.06 11.56
CA LEU A 76 -15.03 5.66 11.75
C LEU A 76 -15.18 4.42 12.65
N GLN A 77 -14.19 3.54 12.67
CA GLN A 77 -14.16 2.36 13.54
C GLN A 77 -13.59 2.67 14.95
N LEU A 78 -13.06 3.87 15.15
CA LEU A 78 -12.44 4.28 16.40
C LEU A 78 -13.50 4.47 17.50
N ARG A 79 -13.30 3.82 18.63
CA ARG A 79 -14.09 4.05 19.83
C ARG A 79 -13.45 5.16 20.64
N VAL A 80 -14.02 6.37 20.58
CA VAL A 80 -13.52 7.56 21.30
C VAL A 80 -13.36 7.30 22.81
N ARG A 81 -14.18 6.39 23.38
CA ARG A 81 -14.09 5.98 24.78
C ARG A 81 -12.82 5.19 25.13
N ASP A 82 -12.19 4.56 24.14
CA ASP A 82 -10.96 3.78 24.30
C ASP A 82 -9.70 4.65 24.08
N LEU A 83 -9.87 5.97 23.87
CA LEU A 83 -8.75 6.89 23.70
C LEU A 83 -7.96 7.06 25.02
N PRO A 84 -6.63 6.98 24.99
CA PRO A 84 -5.79 7.21 26.16
C PRO A 84 -6.08 8.59 26.78
N SER A 85 -6.24 8.65 28.09
CA SER A 85 -6.43 9.89 28.84
C SER A 85 -5.22 10.85 28.76
N GLU A 86 -4.07 10.34 28.32
CA GLU A 86 -2.83 11.08 28.08
C GLU A 86 -2.86 11.93 26.80
N ALA A 87 -3.88 11.75 25.94
CA ALA A 87 -4.07 12.50 24.70
C ALA A 87 -4.97 13.75 24.85
N ARG A 88 -5.30 14.15 26.09
CA ARG A 88 -5.99 15.41 26.42
C ARG A 88 -4.99 16.53 26.69
#